data_AF-A0A1L8D1E2-F1
#
_entry.id   AF-A0A1L8D1E2-F1
#
_cell.length_a   1.000
_cell.length_b   1.000
_cell.length_c   1.000
_cell.angle_alpha   90.00
_cell.angle_beta   90.00
_cell.angle_gamma   90.00
#
_symmetry.space_group_name_H-M   'P 1'
#
loop_
_entity.id
_entity.type
_entity.pdbx_description
1 polymer ?
#
loop_
_entity_poly.entity_id
_entity_poly.type
_entity_poly.pdbx_seq_one_letter_code
_entity_poly.pdbx_strand_id
1 'polypeptide(L)'
;MNFATDYTLLAEVTRGNIVESVHFGSIAVVDYTGKIVASAGNPELVTFLRSSSKPIQVLPLLVKDLPYDFTAKEIAVMCASHSGTVEHTQTVAGILQKIGLDEGYLSCGTHE
;
A
#
# COMPACT_ATOMS: atom_id res chain seq x y z
N MET A 1 -9.89 -13.93 -15.40
CA MET A 1 -9.43 -12.70 -16.06
C MET A 1 -9.65 -12.83 -17.55
N ASN A 2 -10.52 -12.00 -18.09
CA ASN A 2 -10.64 -11.79 -19.52
C ASN A 2 -9.96 -10.46 -19.84
N PHE A 3 -8.74 -10.50 -20.39
CA PHE A 3 -7.97 -9.30 -20.70
C PHE A 3 -8.71 -8.33 -21.64
N ALA A 4 -9.64 -8.82 -22.46
CA ALA A 4 -10.41 -7.99 -23.38
C ALA A 4 -11.52 -7.18 -22.69
N THR A 5 -11.93 -7.56 -21.47
CA THR A 5 -13.05 -6.90 -20.75
C THR A 5 -12.67 -6.39 -19.37
N ASP A 6 -11.65 -6.99 -18.74
CA ASP A 6 -11.24 -6.60 -17.38
C ASP A 6 -10.38 -5.35 -17.36
N TYR A 7 -9.53 -5.18 -18.37
CA TYR A 7 -8.55 -4.10 -18.44
C TYR A 7 -8.80 -3.19 -19.64
N THR A 8 -8.54 -1.90 -19.47
CA THR A 8 -8.54 -0.90 -20.55
C THR A 8 -7.20 -0.17 -20.59
N LEU A 9 -6.90 0.49 -21.70
CA LEU A 9 -5.75 1.39 -21.79
C LEU A 9 -5.90 2.54 -20.79
N LEU A 10 -4.94 2.68 -19.87
CA LEU A 10 -4.94 3.73 -18.84
C LEU A 10 -3.87 4.81 -19.08
N ALA A 11 -2.71 4.42 -19.60
CA ALA A 11 -1.62 5.36 -19.84
C ALA A 11 -0.70 4.90 -20.97
N GLU A 12 -0.16 5.88 -21.68
CA GLU A 12 0.92 5.71 -22.64
C GLU A 12 2.12 6.54 -22.19
N VAL A 13 3.31 5.96 -22.27
CA VAL A 13 4.57 6.66 -21.99
C VAL A 13 5.27 6.88 -23.33
N THR A 14 5.58 8.13 -23.63
CA THR A 14 6.21 8.52 -24.90
C THR A 14 7.66 8.95 -24.71
N ARG A 15 8.49 8.68 -25.73
CA ARG A 15 9.81 9.29 -25.89
C ARG A 15 9.82 10.08 -27.21
N GLY A 16 9.65 11.40 -27.10
CA GLY A 16 9.35 12.24 -28.25
C GLY A 16 7.99 11.87 -28.83
N ASN A 17 7.95 11.56 -30.13
CA ASN A 17 6.71 11.23 -30.85
C ASN A 17 6.40 9.72 -30.88
N ILE A 18 7.18 8.90 -30.18
CA ILE A 18 7.03 7.44 -30.17
C ILE A 18 6.45 6.99 -28.82
N VAL A 19 5.38 6.19 -28.85
CA VAL A 19 4.87 5.48 -27.68
C VAL A 19 5.82 4.32 -27.36
N GLU A 20 6.53 4.41 -26.24
CA GLU A 20 7.46 3.37 -25.78
C GLU A 20 6.79 2.34 -24.87
N SER A 21 5.73 2.71 -24.16
CA SER A 21 5.06 1.81 -23.23
C SER A 21 3.57 2.10 -23.13
N VAL A 22 2.79 1.03 -23.01
CA VAL A 22 1.33 1.06 -22.96
C VAL A 22 0.89 0.31 -21.70
N HIS A 23 0.15 0.97 -20.82
CA HIS A 23 -0.26 0.44 -19.53
C HIS A 23 -1.77 0.19 -19.52
N PHE A 24 -2.15 -1.08 -19.43
CA PHE A 24 -3.53 -1.50 -19.25
C PHE A 24 -3.84 -1.73 -17.78
N GLY A 25 -5.08 -1.44 -17.38
CA GLY A 25 -5.51 -1.65 -16.01
C GLY A 25 -7.02 -1.45 -15.82
N SER A 26 -7.44 -1.57 -14.57
CA SER A 26 -8.81 -1.34 -14.13
C SER A 26 -8.77 -0.36 -12.95
N ILE A 27 -9.68 0.60 -12.95
CA ILE A 27 -9.81 1.63 -11.90
C ILE A 27 -11.25 1.66 -11.44
N ALA A 28 -11.43 1.70 -10.12
CA ALA A 28 -12.68 2.07 -9.47
C ALA A 28 -12.40 3.20 -8.49
N VAL A 29 -13.17 4.29 -8.57
CA VAL A 29 -13.18 5.37 -7.59
C VAL A 29 -14.52 5.31 -6.87
N VAL A 30 -14.48 5.20 -5.54
CA VAL A 30 -15.67 5.09 -4.71
C VAL A 30 -15.77 6.26 -3.74
N ASP A 31 -17.00 6.65 -3.40
CA ASP A 31 -17.24 7.56 -2.27
C ASP A 31 -17.26 6.82 -0.93
N TYR A 32 -17.49 7.55 0.17
CA TYR A 32 -17.53 6.99 1.52
C TYR A 32 -18.67 6.00 1.78
N THR A 33 -19.70 5.98 0.91
CA THR A 33 -20.80 5.00 0.98
C THR A 33 -20.48 3.72 0.21
N GLY A 34 -19.37 3.71 -0.54
CA GLY A 34 -18.98 2.61 -1.42
C GLY A 34 -19.56 2.72 -2.83
N LYS A 35 -20.26 3.82 -3.17
CA LYS A 35 -20.79 4.02 -4.52
C LYS A 35 -19.64 4.36 -5.47
N ILE A 36 -19.59 3.67 -6.62
CA ILE A 36 -18.66 4.00 -7.70
C ILE A 36 -19.03 5.36 -8.29
N VAL A 37 -18.08 6.30 -8.26
CA VAL A 37 -18.21 7.66 -8.83
C VAL A 37 -17.45 7.84 -10.13
N ALA A 38 -16.45 6.99 -10.40
CA ALA A 38 -15.75 6.89 -11.68
C ALA A 38 -15.09 5.52 -11.83
N SER A 39 -14.92 5.05 -13.07
CA SER A 39 -14.24 3.78 -13.35
C SER A 39 -13.61 3.75 -14.75
N ALA A 40 -12.64 2.87 -14.92
CA ALA A 40 -12.05 2.52 -16.22
C ALA A 40 -11.77 1.01 -16.25
N GLY A 41 -12.11 0.30 -17.33
CA GLY A 41 -12.07 -1.17 -17.35
C GLY A 41 -13.17 -1.79 -16.50
N ASN A 42 -12.92 -2.96 -15.89
CA ASN A 42 -13.86 -3.63 -14.99
C ASN A 42 -13.67 -3.19 -13.52
N PRO A 43 -14.57 -2.38 -12.94
CA PRO A 43 -14.46 -1.94 -11.54
C PRO A 43 -14.73 -3.07 -10.52
N GLU A 44 -15.35 -4.17 -10.95
CA GLU A 44 -15.66 -5.34 -10.11
C GLU A 44 -14.56 -6.41 -10.18
N LEU A 45 -13.41 -6.08 -10.79
CA LEU A 45 -12.29 -7.02 -10.92
C LEU A 45 -11.75 -7.40 -9.55
N VAL A 46 -11.88 -8.68 -9.19
CA VAL A 46 -11.27 -9.25 -7.98
C VAL A 46 -9.80 -9.56 -8.24
N THR A 47 -8.92 -8.98 -7.42
CA THR A 47 -7.46 -9.21 -7.46
C THR A 47 -6.85 -9.13 -6.06
N PHE A 48 -5.61 -9.58 -5.91
CA PHE A 48 -4.89 -9.50 -4.64
C PHE A 48 -4.54 -8.05 -4.30
N LEU A 49 -4.83 -7.61 -3.07
CA LEU A 49 -4.44 -6.28 -2.56
C LEU A 49 -2.92 -6.09 -2.53
N ARG A 50 -2.15 -7.16 -2.31
CA ARG A 50 -0.70 -7.09 -2.10
C ARG A 50 -0.38 -6.03 -1.04
N SER A 51 0.65 -5.22 -1.27
CA SER A 51 1.13 -4.18 -0.36
C SER A 51 0.09 -3.11 -0.01
N SER A 52 -0.98 -2.93 -0.80
CA SER A 52 -2.03 -1.94 -0.49
C SER A 52 -2.91 -2.35 0.70
N SER A 53 -2.80 -3.58 1.19
CA SER A 53 -3.55 -4.07 2.35
C SER A 53 -3.03 -3.55 3.70
N LYS A 54 -1.84 -2.93 3.75
CA LYS A 54 -1.20 -2.51 5.02
C LYS A 54 -2.07 -1.64 5.92
N PRO A 55 -2.80 -0.61 5.43
CA PRO A 55 -3.69 0.16 6.32
C PRO A 55 -4.77 -0.70 6.99
N ILE A 56 -5.28 -1.72 6.28
CA ILE A 56 -6.25 -2.68 6.84
C ILE A 56 -5.57 -3.57 7.89
N GLN A 57 -4.30 -3.95 7.66
CA GLN A 57 -3.50 -4.73 8.63
C GLN A 57 -3.17 -3.93 9.90
N VAL A 58 -3.05 -2.61 9.81
CA VAL A 58 -2.76 -1.70 10.93
C VAL A 58 -4.03 -1.36 11.73
N LEU A 59 -5.21 -1.38 11.11
CA LEU A 59 -6.48 -1.01 11.75
C LEU A 59 -6.71 -1.65 13.14
N PRO A 60 -6.41 -2.95 13.37
CA PRO A 60 -6.55 -3.56 14.70
C PRO A 60 -5.71 -2.90 15.80
N LEU A 61 -4.59 -2.26 15.46
CA LEU A 61 -3.75 -1.52 16.41
C LEU A 61 -4.36 -0.17 16.81
N LEU A 62 -5.21 0.40 15.95
CA LEU A 62 -5.81 1.73 16.15
C LEU A 62 -7.17 1.66 16.84
N VAL A 63 -7.92 0.56 16.64
CA VAL A 63 -9.27 0.39 17.22
C VAL A 63 -9.25 -0.30 18.58
N LYS A 64 -8.14 -0.95 18.94
CA LYS A 64 -7.96 -1.57 20.25
C LYS A 64 -7.31 -0.60 21.20
N ASP A 65 -7.71 -0.66 22.45
CA ASP A 65 -7.04 0.06 23.54
C ASP A 65 -5.73 -0.67 23.88
N LEU A 66 -4.67 -0.30 23.18
CA LEU A 66 -3.31 -0.80 23.40
C LEU A 66 -2.51 0.24 24.18
N PRO A 67 -1.60 -0.18 25.08
CA PRO A 67 -0.80 0.73 25.89
C PRO A 67 0.34 1.43 25.10
N TYR A 68 0.29 1.37 23.77
CA TYR A 68 1.31 1.89 22.87
C TYR A 68 0.74 3.12 22.17
N ASP A 69 1.07 4.31 22.69
CA ASP A 69 0.67 5.60 22.13
C ASP A 69 1.44 5.87 20.82
N PHE A 70 1.00 5.24 19.72
CA PHE A 70 1.61 5.38 18.41
C PHE A 70 1.27 6.73 17.78
N THR A 71 2.31 7.45 17.38
CA THR A 71 2.22 8.73 16.69
C THR A 71 1.76 8.55 15.24
N ALA A 72 1.24 9.61 14.64
CA ALA A 72 0.90 9.61 13.21
C ALA A 72 2.08 9.21 12.31
N LYS A 73 3.32 9.55 12.70
CA LYS A 73 4.54 9.17 11.98
C LYS A 73 4.77 7.65 12.01
N GLU A 74 4.59 7.03 13.16
CA GLU A 74 4.76 5.59 13.33
C GLU A 74 3.66 4.83 12.59
N ILE A 75 2.41 5.28 12.68
CA ILE A 75 1.28 4.71 11.95
C ILE A 75 1.51 4.82 10.44
N ALA A 76 2.03 5.96 9.95
CA ALA A 76 2.34 6.14 8.53
C ALA A 76 3.35 5.09 8.02
N VAL A 77 4.38 4.78 8.81
CA VAL A 77 5.38 3.75 8.49
C VAL A 77 4.79 2.33 8.58
N MET A 78 3.76 2.08 9.39
CA MET A 78 3.09 0.77 9.37
C MET A 78 2.18 0.62 8.14
N CYS A 79 1.61 1.72 7.64
CA CYS A 79 0.61 1.71 6.56
C CYS A 79 1.17 1.77 5.14
N ALA A 80 2.46 2.07 4.94
CA ALA A 80 3.01 2.43 3.63
C ALA A 80 4.06 1.44 3.09
N SER A 81 4.56 1.73 1.89
CA SER A 81 5.78 1.12 1.36
C SER A 81 6.87 2.18 1.41
N HIS A 82 8.07 1.80 1.84
CA HIS A 82 9.15 2.73 2.18
C HIS A 82 10.43 2.34 1.45
N SER A 83 11.23 3.34 1.09
CA SER A 83 12.57 3.11 0.51
C SER A 83 13.66 2.92 1.56
N GLY A 84 13.31 2.81 2.85
CA GLY A 84 14.28 2.56 3.92
C GLY A 84 15.20 3.75 4.24
N THR A 85 14.73 4.99 4.04
CA THR A 85 15.48 6.19 4.43
C THR A 85 15.81 6.20 5.94
N VAL A 86 16.80 7.01 6.34
CA VAL A 86 17.17 7.20 7.77
C VAL A 86 15.97 7.56 8.64
N GLU A 87 15.06 8.37 8.12
CA GLU A 87 13.83 8.72 8.84
C GLU A 87 12.91 7.51 9.07
N HIS A 88 12.77 6.63 8.07
CA HIS A 88 11.99 5.40 8.22
C HIS A 88 12.62 4.49 9.26
N THR A 89 13.93 4.26 9.20
CA THR A 89 14.61 3.34 10.13
C THR A 89 14.58 3.86 11.57
N GLN A 90 14.76 5.17 11.78
CA GLN A 90 14.61 5.79 13.11
C GLN A 90 13.18 5.65 13.64
N THR A 91 12.17 5.78 12.77
CA THR A 91 10.77 5.61 13.17
C THR A 91 10.48 4.17 13.57
N VAL A 92 10.96 3.19 12.81
CA VAL A 92 10.83 1.76 13.15
C VAL A 92 11.55 1.43 14.46
N ALA A 93 12.75 1.97 14.68
CA ALA A 93 13.47 1.80 15.94
C ALA A 93 12.67 2.34 17.14
N GLY A 94 12.02 3.50 16.99
CA GLY A 94 11.13 4.06 18.01
C GLY A 94 9.92 3.15 18.30
N ILE A 95 9.31 2.57 17.25
CA ILE A 95 8.22 1.59 17.39
C ILE A 95 8.69 0.38 18.20
N LEU A 96 9.82 -0.22 17.82
CA LEU A 96 10.38 -1.39 18.50
C LEU A 96 10.63 -1.10 19.99
N GLN A 97 11.25 0.04 20.29
CA GLN A 97 11.48 0.47 21.67
C GLN A 97 10.17 0.59 22.47
N LYS A 98 9.10 1.16 21.89
CA LYS A 98 7.79 1.30 22.55
C LYS A 98 7.15 -0.03 22.90
N ILE A 99 7.34 -1.04 22.04
CA ILE A 99 6.81 -2.40 22.27
C ILE A 99 7.80 -3.30 23.03
N GLY A 100 8.90 -2.74 23.53
CA GLY A 100 9.91 -3.47 24.31
C GLY A 100 10.75 -4.46 23.51
N LEU A 101 10.88 -4.24 22.20
CA LEU A 101 11.69 -5.05 21.29
C LEU A 101 12.90 -4.27 20.78
N ASP A 102 13.86 -5.00 20.21
CA ASP A 102 15.01 -4.45 19.49
C ASP A 102 15.01 -4.90 18.03
N GLU A 103 16.01 -4.46 17.27
CA GLU A 103 16.17 -4.80 15.85
C GLU A 103 16.37 -6.30 15.59
N GLY A 104 16.77 -7.09 16.58
CA GLY A 104 16.93 -8.54 16.47
C GLY A 104 15.62 -9.29 16.26
N TYR A 105 14.48 -8.65 16.54
CA TYR A 105 13.14 -9.18 16.23
C TYR A 105 12.71 -8.90 14.79
N LEU A 106 13.43 -8.06 14.06
CA LEU A 106 13.17 -7.87 12.64
C LEU A 106 13.70 -9.08 11.87
N SER A 107 12.85 -9.71 11.07
CA SER A 107 13.27 -10.77 10.13
C SER A 107 13.94 -10.15 8.90
N CYS A 108 14.96 -9.31 9.11
CA CYS A 108 15.75 -8.68 8.06
C CYS A 108 16.88 -9.64 7.63
N GLY A 109 16.94 -9.96 6.34
CA GLY A 109 17.95 -10.87 5.78
C GLY A 109 17.46 -11.51 4.47
N THR A 110 18.24 -12.45 3.92
CA THR A 110 17.75 -13.30 2.83
C THR A 110 16.67 -14.23 3.37
N HIS A 111 15.44 -14.09 2.83
CA HIS A 111 14.43 -15.13 2.97
C HIS A 111 14.99 -16.42 2.34
N GLU A 112 15.02 -17.53 3.08
CA GLU A 112 15.20 -18.88 2.49
C GLU A 112 13.95 -19.30 1.70
#